data_AF-A0A1Q7UY92-F1
#
_entry.id   AF-A0A1Q7UY92-F1
#
_cell.length_a   1.000
_cell.length_b   1.000
_cell.length_c   1.000
_cell.angle_alpha   90.00
_cell.angle_beta   90.00
_cell.angle_gamma   90.00
#
_symmetry.space_group_name_H-M   'P 1'
#
loop_
_entity.id
_entity.type
_entity.pdbx_description
1 polymer ?
#
loop_
_entity_poly.entity_id
_entity_poly.type
_entity_poly.pdbx_seq_one_letter_code
_entity_poly.pdbx_strand_id
1 'polypeptide(L)'
;MIMSSLNSAKDSGRGQATGAAPARQVDHFQEGSIGPKPIGYGLPCAHCKTYYAADLQACPVCKARQRVSAAEPLTTVAPAEQLPDPKQLEEERERFLQEFNSQVVAAPLPPDSPTPAMHCDRHEKHMNSPVPATVCQSCYDELQERVDVLEAAMHMDIHEAAQIVYDAVWADTSDPSKTYQNAAQALLIELRRRSAITQVFGQFHPPSN
;
A
#
# COMPACT_ATOMS: atom_id res chain seq x y z
N MET A 1 49.10 17.29 53.15
CA MET A 1 48.73 17.67 54.53
C MET A 1 47.93 18.96 54.38
N ILE A 2 46.63 19.03 54.63
CA ILE A 2 45.94 18.79 55.90
C ILE A 2 44.59 18.12 55.60
N MET A 3 44.37 16.96 56.23
CA MET A 3 43.06 16.37 56.46
C MET A 3 42.43 17.03 57.70
N SER A 4 41.10 17.13 57.74
CA SER A 4 40.22 16.89 58.90
C SER A 4 38.80 17.33 58.48
N SER A 5 37.76 16.50 58.38
CA SER A 5 37.21 15.42 59.23
C SER A 5 35.87 15.86 59.85
N LEU A 6 34.83 15.06 59.56
CA LEU A 6 33.79 14.57 60.49
C LEU A 6 32.69 15.61 60.89
N ASN A 7 31.40 15.29 61.06
CA ASN A 7 30.72 14.00 61.20
C ASN A 7 29.18 14.18 61.17
N SER A 8 28.48 13.10 60.76
CA SER A 8 27.25 12.51 61.35
C SER A 8 25.93 13.30 61.46
N ALA A 9 24.74 12.70 61.53
CA ALA A 9 24.12 11.42 61.18
C ALA A 9 22.68 11.44 61.77
N LYS A 10 21.80 10.55 61.27
CA LYS A 10 20.44 10.16 61.78
C LYS A 10 19.29 11.14 61.50
N ASP A 11 18.07 10.73 61.17
CA ASP A 11 17.33 9.48 61.43
C ASP A 11 16.39 9.15 60.23
N SER A 12 16.29 7.90 59.78
CA SER A 12 15.30 6.88 60.21
C SER A 12 13.83 7.29 60.06
N GLY A 13 13.18 6.77 59.01
CA GLY A 13 11.73 6.81 58.83
C GLY A 13 11.27 5.66 57.93
N ARG A 14 10.93 4.53 58.56
CA ARG A 14 10.40 3.31 57.92
C ARG A 14 8.88 3.42 57.93
N GLY A 15 8.23 3.35 56.76
CA GLY A 15 6.78 3.28 56.60
C GLY A 15 6.40 2.45 55.39
N GLN A 16 5.81 1.28 55.64
CA GLN A 16 5.14 0.43 54.64
C GLN A 16 3.82 1.08 54.21
N ALA A 17 3.51 1.08 52.91
CA ALA A 17 2.15 0.84 52.41
C ALA A 17 2.17 0.75 50.88
N THR A 18 1.53 -0.28 50.37
CA THR A 18 1.24 -0.59 48.98
C THR A 18 0.47 0.55 48.30
N GLY A 19 1.10 1.24 47.35
CA GLY A 19 0.44 2.13 46.41
C GLY A 19 0.20 1.40 45.09
N ALA A 20 -1.01 0.88 44.89
CA ALA A 20 -1.47 0.38 43.61
C ALA A 20 -1.33 1.49 42.55
N ALA A 21 -0.86 1.13 41.35
CA ALA A 21 -0.87 2.00 40.20
C ALA A 21 -2.29 2.58 40.00
N PRO A 22 -2.46 3.88 39.73
CA PRO A 22 -3.76 4.38 39.31
C PRO A 22 -4.10 3.69 37.99
N ALA A 23 -5.15 2.86 38.03
CA ALA A 23 -5.77 2.32 36.83
C ALA A 23 -6.07 3.51 35.91
N ARG A 24 -5.66 3.38 34.63
CA ARG A 24 -6.09 4.28 33.56
C ARG A 24 -7.61 4.43 33.68
N GLN A 25 -8.03 5.63 34.07
CA GLN A 25 -9.41 6.04 33.95
C GLN A 25 -9.70 6.02 32.46
N VAL A 26 -10.40 4.98 32.02
CA VAL A 26 -10.98 4.95 30.69
C VAL A 26 -12.05 6.02 30.75
N ASP A 27 -11.78 7.16 30.13
CA ASP A 27 -12.82 8.13 29.86
C ASP A 27 -13.95 7.35 29.19
N HIS A 28 -15.05 7.22 29.91
CA HIS A 28 -16.32 6.84 29.32
C HIS A 28 -16.58 7.91 28.28
N PHE A 29 -16.28 7.57 27.02
CA PHE A 29 -16.73 8.33 25.87
C PHE A 29 -18.24 8.43 26.02
N GLN A 30 -18.64 9.64 26.38
CA GLN A 30 -20.00 10.10 26.42
C GLN A 30 -20.65 9.70 25.10
N GLU A 31 -21.69 8.86 25.17
CA GLU A 31 -22.52 8.43 24.06
C GLU A 31 -23.19 9.65 23.41
N GLY A 32 -22.43 10.33 22.54
CA GLY A 32 -22.91 11.31 21.59
C GLY A 32 -23.23 10.60 20.29
N SER A 33 -24.53 10.47 20.00
CA SER A 33 -25.16 10.05 18.73
C SER A 33 -24.33 9.11 17.83
N ILE A 34 -24.79 7.87 17.69
CA ILE A 34 -24.42 6.96 16.60
C ILE A 34 -24.74 7.65 15.26
N GLY A 35 -23.76 8.35 14.70
CA GLY A 35 -23.75 8.69 13.29
C GLY A 35 -23.71 7.39 12.48
N PRO A 36 -24.39 7.31 11.32
CA PRO A 36 -24.39 6.09 10.53
C PRO A 36 -22.94 5.74 10.16
N LYS A 37 -22.53 4.52 10.56
CA LYS A 37 -21.26 3.88 10.17
C LYS A 37 -21.07 4.05 8.66
N PRO A 38 -19.85 4.22 8.11
CA PRO A 38 -19.66 4.37 6.67
C PRO A 38 -20.26 3.15 5.94
N ILE A 39 -21.38 3.38 5.27
CA ILE A 39 -22.14 2.36 4.55
C ILE A 39 -21.39 2.13 3.23
N GLY A 40 -20.92 0.90 3.02
CA GLY A 40 -20.29 0.51 1.76
C GLY A 40 -21.26 0.59 0.58
N TYR A 41 -20.74 0.33 -0.61
CA TYR A 41 -21.56 0.18 -1.80
C TYR A 41 -22.42 -1.09 -1.70
N GLY A 42 -23.71 -0.99 -2.04
CA GLY A 42 -24.58 -2.16 -2.19
C GLY A 42 -24.40 -2.80 -3.57
N LEU A 43 -25.13 -3.90 -3.81
CA LEU A 43 -25.16 -4.58 -5.11
C LEU A 43 -25.55 -3.61 -6.25
N PRO A 44 -25.08 -3.85 -7.49
CA PRO A 44 -25.33 -2.95 -8.61
C PRO A 44 -26.82 -2.91 -8.93
N CYS A 45 -27.26 -1.79 -9.51
CA CYS A 45 -28.65 -1.66 -9.99
C CYS A 45 -28.94 -2.71 -11.07
N ALA A 46 -30.08 -3.39 -10.99
CA ALA A 46 -30.49 -4.40 -11.97
C ALA A 46 -30.73 -3.81 -13.37
N HIS A 47 -31.05 -2.51 -13.45
CA HIS A 47 -31.39 -1.85 -14.72
C HIS A 47 -30.19 -1.20 -15.41
N CYS A 48 -29.36 -0.46 -14.68
CA CYS A 48 -28.23 0.29 -15.26
C CYS A 48 -26.85 -0.20 -14.79
N LYS A 49 -26.78 -1.29 -14.00
CA LYS A 49 -25.55 -1.92 -13.48
C LYS A 49 -24.64 -1.01 -12.64
N THR A 50 -25.11 0.19 -12.28
CA THR A 50 -24.34 1.15 -11.48
C THR A 50 -24.35 0.75 -10.01
N TYR A 51 -23.18 0.74 -9.37
CA TYR A 51 -23.03 0.58 -7.93
C TYR A 51 -23.42 1.89 -7.20
N TYR A 52 -24.17 1.76 -6.11
CA TYR A 52 -24.62 2.90 -5.32
C TYR A 52 -24.73 2.51 -3.84
N ALA A 53 -24.61 3.50 -2.96
CA ALA A 53 -24.55 3.32 -1.52
C ALA A 53 -25.72 2.45 -0.99
N ALA A 54 -25.43 1.54 -0.05
CA ALA A 54 -26.39 0.51 0.34
C ALA A 54 -27.62 1.05 1.11
N ASP A 55 -27.52 2.26 1.66
CA ASP A 55 -28.62 2.99 2.31
C ASP A 55 -29.66 3.54 1.32
N LEU A 56 -29.24 3.81 0.09
CA LEU A 56 -30.14 4.27 -0.95
C LEU A 56 -31.06 3.14 -1.43
N GLN A 57 -32.36 3.36 -1.32
CA GLN A 57 -33.41 2.42 -1.75
C GLN A 57 -33.69 2.44 -3.26
N ALA A 58 -33.19 3.45 -3.96
CA ALA A 58 -33.34 3.60 -5.41
C ALA A 58 -32.01 4.03 -6.03
N CYS A 59 -31.74 3.54 -7.24
CA CYS A 59 -30.57 3.92 -7.99
C CYS A 59 -30.59 5.43 -8.30
N PRO A 60 -29.53 6.20 -7.99
CA PRO A 60 -29.48 7.62 -8.29
C PRO A 60 -29.47 7.93 -9.80
N VAL A 61 -29.12 6.94 -10.63
CA VAL A 61 -29.03 7.10 -12.09
C VAL A 61 -30.38 6.86 -12.76
N CYS A 62 -30.99 5.70 -12.54
CA CYS A 62 -32.20 5.29 -13.27
C CYS A 62 -33.47 5.21 -12.40
N LYS A 63 -33.39 5.56 -11.11
CA LYS A 63 -34.49 5.53 -10.13
C LYS A 63 -35.15 4.16 -9.91
N ALA A 64 -34.60 3.10 -10.52
CA ALA A 64 -35.03 1.73 -10.27
C ALA A 64 -34.68 1.32 -8.84
N ARG A 65 -35.59 0.57 -8.19
CA ARG A 65 -35.41 0.07 -6.82
C ARG A 65 -34.79 -1.33 -6.77
N GLN A 66 -34.69 -1.99 -7.92
CA GLN A 66 -34.19 -3.35 -8.03
C GLN A 66 -32.66 -3.34 -8.11
N ARG A 67 -32.03 -4.05 -7.17
CA ARG A 67 -30.62 -4.40 -7.21
C ARG A 67 -30.46 -5.82 -7.75
N VAL A 68 -29.29 -6.13 -8.30
CA VAL A 68 -28.94 -7.51 -8.64
C VAL A 68 -28.93 -8.34 -7.36
N SER A 69 -29.62 -9.47 -7.34
CA SER A 69 -29.62 -10.40 -6.19
C SER A 69 -28.25 -11.08 -6.06
N ALA A 70 -27.74 -11.24 -4.84
CA ALA A 70 -26.51 -12.01 -4.60
C ALA A 70 -26.71 -13.53 -4.73
N ALA A 71 -27.97 -13.99 -4.72
CA ALA A 71 -28.31 -15.38 -4.89
C ALA A 71 -28.52 -15.68 -6.39
N GLU A 72 -27.57 -16.41 -6.97
CA GLU A 72 -27.92 -17.36 -8.03
C GLU A 72 -29.05 -18.24 -7.47
N PRO A 73 -30.21 -18.39 -8.15
CA PRO A 73 -31.11 -19.46 -7.79
C PRO A 73 -30.33 -20.77 -7.99
N LEU A 74 -30.04 -21.47 -6.90
CA LEU A 74 -29.69 -22.88 -6.94
C LEU A 74 -30.90 -23.59 -7.52
N THR A 75 -30.93 -23.68 -8.85
CA THR A 75 -31.82 -24.56 -9.58
C THR A 75 -31.58 -25.94 -8.98
N THR A 76 -32.59 -26.47 -8.27
CA THR A 76 -32.59 -27.84 -7.78
C THR A 76 -32.56 -28.75 -9.00
N VAL A 77 -31.36 -29.13 -9.44
CA VAL A 77 -31.17 -30.19 -10.41
C VAL A 77 -31.15 -31.51 -9.65
N ALA A 78 -32.25 -32.24 -9.72
CA ALA A 78 -32.26 -33.69 -9.66
C ALA A 78 -33.16 -34.16 -10.81
N PRO A 79 -32.74 -35.14 -11.62
CA PRO A 79 -32.07 -36.36 -11.20
C PRO A 79 -30.61 -36.46 -11.68
N ALA A 80 -29.84 -37.25 -10.93
CA ALA A 80 -28.46 -37.68 -11.17
C ALA A 80 -28.10 -37.84 -12.66
N GLU A 81 -27.55 -36.79 -13.26
CA GLU A 81 -26.47 -36.98 -14.21
C GLU A 81 -25.26 -37.30 -13.34
N GLN A 82 -24.75 -38.52 -13.47
CA GLN A 82 -23.58 -38.99 -12.78
C GLN A 82 -22.49 -37.93 -12.96
N LEU A 83 -22.14 -37.18 -11.90
CA LEU A 83 -20.96 -36.33 -11.91
C LEU A 83 -19.81 -37.19 -12.43
N PRO A 84 -19.19 -36.83 -13.57
CA PRO A 84 -18.03 -37.57 -14.07
C PRO A 84 -17.04 -37.74 -12.93
N ASP A 85 -16.47 -38.95 -12.78
CA ASP A 85 -15.54 -39.27 -11.69
C ASP A 85 -14.49 -38.15 -11.61
N PRO A 86 -14.32 -37.46 -10.45
CA PRO A 86 -13.43 -36.31 -10.34
C PRO A 86 -12.01 -36.62 -10.83
N LYS A 87 -11.57 -37.88 -10.71
CA LYS A 87 -10.27 -38.32 -11.22
C LYS A 87 -10.21 -38.37 -12.75
N GLN A 88 -11.28 -38.81 -13.41
CA GLN A 88 -11.36 -38.82 -14.87
C GLN A 88 -11.44 -37.41 -15.43
N LEU A 89 -12.17 -36.51 -14.75
CA LEU A 89 -12.24 -35.10 -15.12
C LEU A 89 -10.89 -34.39 -14.97
N GLU A 90 -10.13 -34.72 -13.93
CA GLU A 90 -8.78 -34.20 -13.72
C GLU A 90 -7.80 -34.73 -14.77
N GLU A 91 -7.88 -36.01 -15.11
CA GLU A 91 -7.07 -36.60 -16.20
C GLU A 91 -7.43 -36.00 -17.57
N GLU A 92 -8.71 -35.78 -17.86
CA GLU A 92 -9.16 -35.08 -19.07
C GLU A 92 -8.69 -33.64 -19.13
N ARG A 93 -8.73 -32.93 -17.99
CA ARG A 93 -8.20 -31.58 -17.86
C ARG A 93 -6.70 -31.57 -18.11
N GLU A 94 -5.94 -32.51 -17.55
CA GLU A 94 -4.50 -32.61 -17.76
C GLU A 94 -4.16 -32.89 -19.23
N ARG A 95 -4.86 -33.84 -19.86
CA ARG A 95 -4.70 -34.12 -21.31
C ARG A 95 -5.00 -32.88 -22.15
N PHE A 96 -6.11 -32.19 -21.86
CA PHE A 96 -6.49 -30.97 -22.58
C PHE A 96 -5.47 -29.85 -22.40
N LEU A 97 -4.99 -29.60 -21.18
CA LEU A 97 -3.94 -28.63 -20.90
C LEU A 97 -2.65 -28.99 -21.64
N GLN A 98 -2.28 -30.26 -21.68
CA GLN A 98 -1.07 -30.71 -22.35
C GLN A 98 -1.16 -30.56 -23.86
N GLU A 99 -2.31 -30.90 -24.46
CA GLU A 99 -2.56 -30.71 -25.89
C GLU A 99 -2.62 -29.22 -26.27
N PHE A 100 -3.32 -28.40 -25.48
CA PHE A 100 -3.38 -26.95 -25.67
C PHE A 100 -2.00 -26.30 -25.53
N ASN A 101 -1.23 -26.65 -24.50
CA ASN A 101 0.14 -26.19 -24.32
C ASN A 101 1.02 -26.61 -25.51
N SER A 102 0.86 -27.84 -26.01
CA SER A 102 1.60 -28.30 -27.20
C SER A 102 1.25 -27.50 -28.45
N GLN A 103 -0.02 -27.11 -28.64
CA GLN A 103 -0.45 -26.26 -29.75
C GLN A 103 0.11 -24.83 -29.65
N VAL A 104 0.10 -24.25 -28.45
CA VAL A 104 0.67 -22.91 -28.20
C VAL A 104 2.19 -22.89 -28.40
N VAL A 105 2.89 -23.97 -28.02
CA VAL A 105 4.33 -24.10 -28.21
C VAL A 105 4.70 -24.41 -29.67
N ALA A 106 3.86 -25.17 -30.39
CA ALA A 106 4.10 -25.56 -31.79
C ALA A 106 3.80 -24.45 -32.81
N ALA A 107 3.06 -23.41 -32.42
CA ALA A 107 2.88 -22.20 -33.22
C ALA A 107 3.54 -20.97 -32.57
N PRO A 108 4.88 -20.92 -32.45
CA PRO A 108 5.56 -19.68 -32.09
C PRO A 108 5.13 -18.59 -33.07
N LEU A 109 4.61 -17.48 -32.54
CA LEU A 109 4.32 -16.31 -33.34
C LEU A 109 5.58 -15.92 -34.14
N PRO A 110 5.44 -15.46 -35.40
CA PRO A 110 6.57 -14.99 -36.17
C PRO A 110 7.40 -13.98 -35.36
N PRO A 111 8.74 -14.00 -35.47
CA PRO A 111 9.61 -13.08 -34.74
C PRO A 111 9.30 -11.60 -35.05
N ASP A 112 8.64 -11.33 -36.18
CA ASP A 112 8.20 -10.00 -36.61
C ASP A 112 6.76 -9.65 -36.17
N SER A 113 6.11 -10.48 -35.33
CA SER A 113 4.76 -10.17 -34.86
C SER A 113 4.82 -9.01 -33.84
N PRO A 114 4.07 -7.91 -34.07
CA PRO A 114 4.04 -6.76 -33.17
C PRO A 114 3.12 -7.07 -31.98
N THR A 115 3.42 -8.12 -31.21
CA THR A 115 2.83 -8.27 -29.88
C THR A 115 3.69 -7.49 -28.88
N PRO A 116 3.17 -6.41 -28.28
CA PRO A 116 3.96 -5.44 -27.49
C PRO A 116 4.46 -5.97 -26.13
N ALA A 117 4.36 -7.27 -25.87
CA ALA A 117 4.64 -7.86 -24.56
C ALA A 117 5.67 -9.00 -24.62
N MET A 118 6.41 -9.14 -25.72
CA MET A 118 7.38 -10.24 -25.88
C MET A 118 8.82 -9.76 -26.05
N HIS A 119 9.11 -8.47 -26.08
CA HIS A 119 10.49 -7.97 -26.10
C HIS A 119 10.66 -6.72 -25.24
N CYS A 120 11.88 -6.47 -24.76
CA CYS A 120 12.20 -5.23 -24.07
C CYS A 120 12.28 -4.06 -25.07
N ASP A 121 11.50 -3.00 -24.85
CA ASP A 121 11.47 -1.81 -25.72
C ASP A 121 12.74 -0.94 -25.65
N ARG A 122 13.62 -1.18 -24.66
CA ARG A 122 14.88 -0.43 -24.46
C ARG A 122 15.99 -0.94 -25.37
N HIS A 123 15.88 -0.64 -26.67
CA HIS A 123 16.84 -1.04 -27.71
C HIS A 123 18.30 -0.65 -27.38
N GLU A 124 18.53 0.48 -26.71
CA GLU A 124 19.88 0.91 -26.29
C GLU A 124 20.58 -0.08 -25.34
N LYS A 125 19.82 -0.89 -24.62
CA LYS A 125 20.31 -1.88 -23.66
C LYS A 125 20.56 -3.25 -24.31
N HIS A 126 20.24 -3.40 -25.59
CA HIS A 126 20.36 -4.64 -26.34
C HIS A 126 21.16 -4.41 -27.62
N MET A 127 22.47 -4.72 -27.57
CA MET A 127 23.38 -4.46 -28.69
C MET A 127 23.10 -5.31 -29.95
N ASN A 128 22.51 -6.50 -29.80
CA ASN A 128 22.53 -7.51 -30.87
C ASN A 128 21.14 -8.12 -31.23
N SER A 129 20.12 -8.03 -30.36
CA SER A 129 18.73 -8.40 -30.70
C SER A 129 17.75 -8.03 -29.58
N PRO A 130 16.45 -7.86 -29.86
CA PRO A 130 15.41 -7.82 -28.83
C PRO A 130 15.46 -9.11 -28.01
N VAL A 131 15.51 -8.99 -26.69
CA VAL A 131 15.47 -10.14 -25.74
C VAL A 131 14.01 -10.33 -25.31
N PRO A 132 13.53 -11.59 -25.15
CA PRO A 132 12.16 -11.85 -24.74
C PRO A 132 11.76 -11.07 -23.49
N ALA A 133 10.48 -10.69 -23.35
CA ALA A 133 9.94 -9.86 -22.26
C ALA A 133 9.87 -10.57 -20.88
N THR A 134 10.86 -11.38 -20.56
CA THR A 134 11.31 -11.51 -19.18
C THR A 134 12.11 -10.25 -18.85
N VAL A 135 11.94 -9.66 -17.66
CA VAL A 135 12.71 -8.47 -17.27
C VAL A 135 14.19 -8.75 -17.54
N CYS A 136 14.78 -7.98 -18.46
CA CYS A 136 16.16 -8.21 -18.85
C CYS A 136 17.07 -7.99 -17.64
N GLN A 137 18.17 -8.74 -17.50
CA GLN A 137 19.06 -8.60 -16.33
C GLN A 137 19.49 -7.15 -16.12
N SER A 138 19.89 -6.43 -17.18
CA SER A 138 20.26 -5.02 -17.08
C SER A 138 19.12 -4.08 -16.66
N CYS A 139 17.88 -4.43 -17.00
CA CYS A 139 16.68 -3.70 -16.62
C CYS A 139 16.37 -3.91 -15.12
N TYR A 140 16.53 -5.15 -14.67
CA TYR A 140 16.38 -5.53 -13.27
C TYR A 140 17.47 -4.88 -12.41
N ASP A 141 18.73 -4.96 -12.82
CA ASP A 141 19.86 -4.38 -12.11
C ASP A 141 19.72 -2.86 -11.95
N GLU A 142 19.29 -2.14 -13.00
CA GLU A 142 19.05 -0.70 -12.92
C GLU A 142 17.88 -0.35 -11.98
N LEU A 143 16.83 -1.18 -11.95
CA LEU A 143 15.73 -0.99 -11.00
C LEU A 143 16.19 -1.27 -9.57
N GLN A 144 16.96 -2.34 -9.37
CA GLN A 144 17.49 -2.74 -8.08
C GLN A 144 18.43 -1.67 -7.52
N GLU A 145 19.34 -1.15 -8.35
CA GLU A 145 20.24 -0.05 -7.96
C GLU A 145 19.46 1.19 -7.49
N ARG A 146 18.38 1.56 -8.19
CA ARG A 146 17.52 2.68 -7.79
C ARG A 146 16.80 2.42 -6.47
N VAL A 147 16.36 1.19 -6.23
CA VAL A 147 15.73 0.79 -4.96
C VAL A 147 16.76 0.86 -3.84
N ASP A 148 17.97 0.35 -4.06
CA ASP A 148 19.06 0.35 -3.07
C ASP A 148 19.46 1.80 -2.70
N VAL A 149 19.53 2.71 -3.68
CA VAL A 149 19.79 4.14 -3.45
C VAL A 149 18.66 4.81 -2.66
N LEU A 150 17.39 4.49 -2.96
CA LEU A 150 16.25 5.01 -2.21
C LEU A 150 16.22 4.48 -0.77
N GLU A 151 16.51 3.19 -0.59
CA GLU A 151 16.59 2.56 0.72
C GLU A 151 17.72 3.20 1.55
N ALA A 152 18.90 3.38 0.97
CA ALA A 152 20.00 4.07 1.61
C ALA A 152 19.63 5.52 1.99
N ALA A 153 18.89 6.23 1.14
CA ALA A 153 18.42 7.59 1.44
C ALA A 153 17.45 7.62 2.63
N MET A 154 16.56 6.63 2.76
CA MET A 154 15.63 6.51 3.89
C MET A 154 16.35 6.16 5.21
N HIS A 155 17.53 5.54 5.14
CA HIS A 155 18.39 5.25 6.29
C HIS A 155 19.23 6.47 6.74
N MET A 156 18.66 7.68 6.68
CA MET A 156 19.27 8.88 7.23
C MET A 156 19.47 8.77 8.76
N ASP A 157 20.62 9.25 9.25
CA ASP A 157 20.92 9.25 10.69
C ASP A 157 19.91 10.13 11.45
N ILE A 158 19.49 9.69 12.63
CA ILE A 158 18.51 10.41 13.45
C ILE A 158 19.03 11.77 13.94
N HIS A 159 20.32 11.90 14.20
CA HIS A 159 20.96 13.16 14.60
C HIS A 159 20.95 14.16 13.44
N GLU A 160 21.22 13.68 12.24
CA GLU A 160 21.17 14.49 11.03
C GLU A 160 19.73 14.93 10.71
N ALA A 161 18.77 13.99 10.81
CA ALA A 161 17.34 14.30 10.67
C ALA A 161 16.88 15.35 11.69
N ALA A 162 17.31 15.21 12.95
CA ALA A 162 16.99 16.17 14.01
C ALA A 162 17.60 17.55 13.74
N GLN A 163 18.83 17.62 13.22
CA GLN A 163 19.47 18.87 12.84
C GLN A 163 18.71 19.57 11.71
N ILE A 164 18.31 18.85 10.66
CA ILE A 164 17.51 19.40 9.55
C ILE A 164 16.17 19.97 10.06
N VAL A 165 15.50 19.25 10.96
CA VAL A 165 14.24 19.72 11.57
C VAL A 165 14.49 20.96 12.41
N TYR A 166 15.54 20.97 13.23
CA TYR A 166 15.89 22.13 14.05
C TYR A 166 16.14 23.36 13.18
N ASP A 167 16.99 23.25 12.17
CA ASP A 167 17.32 24.37 11.29
C ASP A 167 16.08 24.88 10.53
N ALA A 168 15.21 23.99 10.07
CA ALA A 168 13.98 24.36 9.36
C ALA A 168 12.93 25.04 10.25
N VAL A 169 12.78 24.60 11.51
CA VAL A 169 11.83 25.19 12.47
C VAL A 169 12.32 26.57 12.92
N TRP A 170 13.62 26.73 13.13
CA TRP A 170 14.21 27.97 13.62
C TRP A 170 14.50 28.99 12.51
N ALA A 171 14.40 28.61 11.24
CA ALA A 171 14.54 29.53 10.10
C ALA A 171 13.38 30.54 9.98
N ASP A 172 12.16 30.17 10.39
CA ASP A 172 10.99 31.06 10.39
C ASP A 172 10.11 30.79 11.63
N THR A 173 10.39 31.51 12.71
CA THR A 173 9.65 31.40 13.97
C THR A 173 8.41 32.31 14.03
N SER A 174 8.03 32.95 12.91
CA SER A 174 6.92 33.92 12.90
C SER A 174 5.55 33.26 12.99
N ASP A 175 5.42 32.04 12.45
CA ASP A 175 4.16 31.30 12.38
C ASP A 175 4.33 29.85 12.87
N PRO A 176 3.79 29.51 14.06
CA PRO A 176 3.92 28.17 14.62
C PRO A 176 3.20 27.11 13.77
N SER A 177 2.21 27.49 12.95
CA SER A 177 1.48 26.56 12.07
C SER A 177 2.33 26.08 10.89
N LYS A 178 3.34 26.86 10.47
CA LYS A 178 4.22 26.52 9.35
C LYS A 178 5.47 25.74 9.76
N THR A 179 5.83 25.73 11.05
CA THR A 179 7.03 25.04 11.54
C THR A 179 7.08 23.56 11.15
N TYR A 180 5.99 22.82 11.32
CA TYR A 180 5.89 21.42 10.90
C TYR A 180 5.94 21.24 9.39
N GLN A 181 5.32 22.15 8.64
CA GLN A 181 5.34 22.13 7.19
C GLN A 181 6.75 22.37 6.65
N ASN A 182 7.46 23.35 7.22
CA ASN A 182 8.84 23.67 6.87
C ASN A 182 9.78 22.50 7.18
N ALA A 183 9.65 21.89 8.37
CA ALA A 183 10.41 20.71 8.75
C ALA A 183 10.15 19.52 7.81
N ALA A 184 8.89 19.24 7.50
CA ALA A 184 8.52 18.18 6.56
C ALA A 184 9.08 18.44 5.16
N GLN A 185 9.00 19.67 4.67
CA GLN A 185 9.56 20.05 3.37
C GLN A 185 11.08 19.91 3.34
N ALA A 186 11.79 20.34 4.39
CA ALA A 186 13.24 20.22 4.49
C ALA A 186 13.70 18.76 4.48
N LEU A 187 13.05 17.88 5.25
CA LEU A 187 13.32 16.44 5.23
C LEU A 187 13.06 15.83 3.85
N LEU A 188 11.94 16.18 3.21
CA LEU A 188 11.61 15.67 1.87
C LEU A 188 12.61 16.16 0.81
N ILE A 189 13.09 17.40 0.91
CA ILE A 189 14.13 17.92 0.02
C ILE A 189 15.42 17.12 0.20
N GLU A 190 15.84 16.87 1.43
CA GLU A 190 17.07 16.12 1.71
C GLU A 190 16.99 14.66 1.26
N LEU A 191 15.87 13.98 1.53
CA LEU A 191 15.63 12.61 1.08
C LEU A 191 15.61 12.51 -0.45
N ARG A 192 15.02 13.49 -1.15
CA ARG A 192 15.05 13.54 -2.63
C ARG A 192 16.46 13.77 -3.17
N ARG A 193 17.22 14.66 -2.52
CA ARG A 193 18.61 14.94 -2.89
C ARG A 193 19.48 13.69 -2.81
N ARG A 194 19.31 12.88 -1.76
CA ARG A 194 20.03 11.61 -1.55
C ARG A 194 19.61 10.50 -2.50
N SER A 195 18.31 10.39 -2.75
CA SER A 195 17.76 9.35 -3.63
C SER A 195 17.97 9.64 -5.13
N ALA A 196 18.63 10.75 -5.48
CA ALA A 196 18.81 11.22 -6.86
C ALA A 196 17.49 11.31 -7.64
N ILE A 197 16.36 11.45 -6.94
CA ILE A 197 15.05 11.64 -7.56
C ILE A 197 15.01 13.08 -8.06
N THR A 198 15.23 13.27 -9.36
CA THR A 198 14.97 14.55 -10.03
C THR A 198 13.54 14.96 -9.70
N GLN A 199 13.32 16.19 -9.24
CA GLN A 199 11.99 16.75 -9.06
C GLN A 199 11.27 16.82 -10.41
N VAL A 200 10.62 15.72 -10.79
CA VAL A 200 9.58 15.76 -11.78
C VAL A 200 8.38 16.32 -11.02
N PHE A 201 8.10 17.61 -11.19
CA PHE A 201 6.74 18.11 -10.99
C PHE A 201 5.87 17.28 -11.95
N GLY A 202 5.29 16.21 -11.43
CA GLY A 202 4.45 15.32 -12.22
C GLY A 202 3.29 16.10 -12.80
N GLN A 203 2.80 15.66 -13.95
CA GLN A 203 1.61 16.16 -14.68
C GLN A 203 0.30 16.07 -13.86
N PHE A 204 0.39 15.77 -12.57
CA PHE A 204 -0.71 15.67 -11.62
C PHE A 204 -0.75 16.84 -10.62
N HIS A 205 -0.14 17.99 -10.95
CA HIS A 205 -0.50 19.20 -10.22
C HIS A 205 -1.93 19.59 -10.64
N PRO A 206 -2.91 19.66 -9.73
CA PRO A 206 -4.21 20.20 -10.06
C PRO A 206 -4.01 21.64 -10.54
N PRO A 207 -4.74 22.12 -11.56
CA PRO A 207 -4.61 23.49 -12.02
C PRO A 207 -4.82 24.42 -10.82
N SER A 208 -3.79 25.20 -10.51
CA SER A 208 -3.87 26.28 -9.55
C SER A 208 -4.94 27.25 -10.04
N ASN A 209 -6.01 27.38 -9.27
CA ASN A 209 -7.00 28.44 -9.38
C ASN A 209 -6.70 29.47 -8.30
#